data_AF-M1GF06-F1
#
_entry.id   AF-M1GF06-F1
#
_cell.length_a   1.000
_cell.length_b   1.000
_cell.length_c   1.000
_cell.angle_alpha   90.00
_cell.angle_beta   90.00
_cell.angle_gamma   90.00
#
_symmetry.space_group_name_H-M   'P 1'
#
loop_
_entity.id
_entity.type
_entity.pdbx_description
1 polymer ?
#
loop_
_entity_poly.entity_id
_entity_poly.type
_entity_poly.pdbx_seq_one_letter_code
_entity_poly.pdbx_strand_id
1 'polypeptide(L)' 'MNISTETREILRNYKTVINARRREMGQKPLTTAQIVDEICDFVTNQQAVFLGGHYILQGS' A
#
# COMPACT_ATOMS: atom_id res chain seq x y z
N MET A 1 -12.26 6.94 -9.77
CA MET A 1 -12.30 5.93 -8.69
C MET A 1 -12.76 6.64 -7.42
N ASN A 2 -13.92 6.25 -6.85
CA ASN A 2 -14.40 6.84 -5.61
C ASN A 2 -13.91 5.98 -4.45
N ILE A 3 -12.77 6.37 -3.87
CA ILE A 3 -12.26 5.79 -2.63
C ILE A 3 -12.86 6.55 -1.43
N SER A 4 -13.21 5.82 -0.36
CA SER A 4 -13.81 6.43 0.81
C SER A 4 -12.84 7.42 1.47
N THR A 5 -13.37 8.35 2.27
CA THR A 5 -12.53 9.26 3.06
C THR A 5 -11.61 8.48 4.01
N GLU A 6 -12.13 7.44 4.63
CA GLU A 6 -11.36 6.53 5.48
C GLU A 6 -10.20 5.88 4.71
N THR A 7 -10.43 5.34 3.51
CA THR A 7 -9.34 4.77 2.69
C THR A 7 -8.28 5.81 2.35
N ARG A 8 -8.68 7.07 2.08
CA ARG A 8 -7.74 8.17 1.81
C ARG A 8 -6.90 8.52 3.04
N GLU A 9 -7.50 8.50 4.22
CA GLU A 9 -6.79 8.74 5.48
C GLU A 9 -5.79 7.63 5.79
N ILE A 10 -6.18 6.37 5.59
CA ILE A 10 -5.28 5.22 5.73
C ILE A 10 -4.06 5.38 4.81
N LEU A 11 -4.27 5.66 3.52
CA LEU A 11 -3.17 5.88 2.57
C LEU A 11 -2.29 7.07 2.95
N ARG A 12 -2.87 8.16 3.48
CA ARG A 12 -2.11 9.32 3.96
C ARG A 12 -1.25 8.98 5.18
N ASN A 13 -1.76 8.15 6.09
CA ASN A 13 -1.02 7.70 7.26
C ASN A 13 0.18 6.84 6.84
N TYR A 14 -0.04 5.85 5.95
CA TYR A 14 1.06 5.06 5.39
C TYR A 14 2.10 5.92 4.70
N LYS A 15 1.67 6.86 3.84
CA LYS A 15 2.58 7.80 3.19
C LYS A 15 3.42 8.59 4.17
N THR A 16 2.83 9.06 5.26
CA THR A 16 3.55 9.81 6.30
C THR A 16 4.62 8.95 6.96
N VAL A 17 4.27 7.73 7.38
CA VAL A 17 5.20 6.80 8.04
C VAL A 17 6.32 6.36 7.09
N ILE A 18 5.98 5.98 5.85
CA ILE A 18 6.96 5.54 4.85
C ILE A 18 7.93 6.68 4.52
N ASN A 19 7.42 7.88 4.25
CA ASN A 19 8.28 9.01 3.88
C ASN A 19 9.14 9.51 5.03
N ALA A 20 8.70 9.37 6.29
CA ALA A 20 9.55 9.63 7.45
C ALA A 20 10.77 8.69 7.46
N ARG A 21 10.55 7.37 7.32
CA ARG A 21 11.63 6.37 7.25
C ARG A 21 12.56 6.59 6.05
N ARG A 22 11.99 6.90 4.88
CA ARG A 22 12.79 7.20 3.68
C ARG A 22 13.66 8.43 3.88
N ARG A 23 13.14 9.47 4.53
CA ARG A 23 13.90 10.67 4.87
C ARG A 23 15.07 10.37 5.79
N GLU A 24 14.89 9.52 6.81
CA GLU A 24 15.97 9.07 7.71
C GLU A 24 17.10 8.36 6.95
N MET A 25 16.75 7.63 5.89
CA MET A 25 17.72 6.95 5.01
C MET A 25 18.25 7.84 3.86
N GLY A 26 17.93 9.14 3.84
CA GLY A 26 18.34 10.07 2.77
C GLY A 26 17.67 9.81 1.42
N GLN A 27 16.59 9.03 1.39
CA GLN A 27 15.87 8.66 0.18
C GLN A 27 14.79 9.69 -0.16
N LYS A 28 14.48 9.78 -1.46
CA LYS A 28 13.39 10.63 -1.96
C LYS A 28 12.03 10.13 -1.46
N PRO A 29 11.08 11.03 -1.12
CA PRO A 29 9.74 10.64 -0.70
C PRO A 29 8.98 9.98 -1.85
N LEU A 30 8.06 9.08 -1.50
CA LEU A 30 7.13 8.45 -2.42
C LEU A 30 5.82 9.24 -2.52
N THR A 31 5.25 9.21 -3.72
CA THR A 31 3.90 9.69 -4.01
C THR A 31 2.87 8.66 -3.56
N THR A 32 1.60 9.09 -3.45
CA THR A 32 0.51 8.16 -3.11
C THR A 32 0.35 7.06 -4.17
N ALA A 33 0.57 7.38 -5.44
CA ALA A 33 0.53 6.40 -6.53
C ALA A 33 1.59 5.31 -6.34
N GLN A 34 2.85 5.70 -6.09
CA GLN A 34 3.94 4.74 -5.86
C GLN A 34 3.69 3.83 -4.65
N ILE A 35 3.08 4.35 -3.59
CA ILE A 35 2.73 3.53 -2.42
C ILE A 35 1.63 2.52 -2.79
N VAL A 36 0.64 2.91 -3.59
CA VAL A 36 -0.40 1.99 -4.07
C VAL A 36 0.21 0.92 -4.98
N ASP A 37 1.12 1.30 -5.87
CA ASP A 37 1.84 0.36 -6.73
C ASP A 37 2.63 -0.66 -5.88
N GLU A 38 3.38 -0.21 -4.86
CA GLU A 38 4.11 -1.09 -3.93
C GLU A 38 3.16 -2.02 -3.14
N ILE A 39 1.98 -1.54 -2.73
CA ILE A 39 0.96 -2.37 -2.07
C ILE A 39 0.47 -3.46 -3.03
N CYS A 40 0.18 -3.10 -4.29
CA CYS A 40 -0.25 -4.05 -5.32
C CYS A 40 0.83 -5.10 -5.62
N ASP A 41 2.09 -4.68 -5.73
CA ASP A 41 3.23 -5.59 -5.90
C ASP A 41 3.33 -6.54 -4.71
N PHE A 42 3.23 -6.02 -3.48
CA PHE A 42 3.27 -6.85 -2.27
C PHE A 42 2.15 -7.89 -2.24
N VAL A 43 0.90 -7.46 -2.50
CA VAL A 43 -0.29 -8.31 -2.56
C VAL A 43 -0.10 -9.40 -3.61
N THR A 44 0.44 -9.09 -4.79
CA THR A 44 0.66 -10.07 -5.87
C THR A 44 1.64 -11.17 -5.47
N ASN A 45 2.61 -10.86 -4.60
CA ASN A 45 3.63 -11.80 -4.14
C ASN A 45 3.21 -12.60 -2.88
N GLN A 46 2.01 -12.42 -2.35
CA GLN A 46 1.51 -13.23 -1.23
C GLN A 46 0.94 -14.55 -1.73
N GLN A 47 1.04 -15.61 -0.91
CA GLN A 47 0.38 -16.90 -1.19
C GLN A 47 -1.14 -16.84 -0.99
N ALA A 48 -1.60 -15.96 -0.10
CA ALA A 48 -3.01 -15.76 0.19
C ALA A 48 -3.28 -14.31 0.58
N VAL A 49 -4.37 -13.75 0.05
CA VAL A 49 -4.82 -12.39 0.39
C VAL A 49 -6.30 -12.39 0.75
N PHE A 50 -6.69 -11.48 1.65
CA PHE A 50 -8.09 -11.27 2.00
C PHE A 50 -8.60 -10.02 1.27
N LEU A 51 -9.42 -10.20 0.23
CA LEU A 51 -9.96 -9.12 -0.59
C LEU A 51 -11.44 -9.39 -0.88
N GLY A 52 -12.26 -8.32 -0.83
CA GLY A 52 -13.69 -8.42 -1.11
C GLY A 52 -14.48 -9.31 -0.13
N GLY A 53 -13.96 -9.54 1.09
CA GLY A 53 -14.58 -10.42 2.08
C GLY A 53 -14.20 -11.91 1.95
N HIS A 54 -13.26 -12.25 1.08
CA HIS A 54 -12.84 -13.62 0.81
C HIS A 54 -11.33 -13.80 0.92
N TYR A 55 -10.91 -14.97 1.41
CA TYR A 55 -9.53 -15.43 1.25
C TYR A 55 -9.33 -15.97 -0.16
N ILE A 56 -8.35 -15.40 -0.87
CA ILE A 56 -7.95 -15.79 -2.20
C ILE A 56 -6.57 -16.43 -2.07
N LEU A 57 -6.47 -17.72 -2.35
CA LEU A 57 -5.19 -18.41 -2.52
C LEU A 57 -4.62 -18.03 -3.89
N GLN A 58 -3.49 -17.33 -3.88
CA GLN A 58 -2.78 -16.95 -5.08
C GLN A 58 -1.93 -18.15 -5.53
N GLY A 59 -2.28 -18.71 -6.68
CA GLY A 59 -1.55 -19.82 -7.28
C GLY A 59 -0.15 -19.38 -7.76
N SER A 60 0.80 -20.32 -7.67
CA SER A 60 2.19 -20.15 -8.12
C SER A 60 2.29 -19.96 -9.63
#